data_AF-A0A9D8J1V8-F1
#
_entry.id   AF-A0A9D8J1V8-F1
#
_cell.length_a   1.000
_cell.length_b   1.000
_cell.length_c   1.000
_cell.angle_alpha   90.00
_cell.angle_beta   90.00
_cell.angle_gamma   90.00
#
_symmetry.space_group_name_H-M   'P 1'
#
loop_
_entity.id
_entity.type
_entity.pdbx_description
1 polymer ?
#
loop_
_entity_poly.entity_id
_entity_poly.type
_entity_poly.pdbx_seq_one_letter_code
_entity_poly.pdbx_strand_id
1 'polypeptide(L)'
;MDRAVVKILNVVGARPNFMKIAPIVEALQRRPGAFDQRLVHTGQHYDERMSLTFFRELGLPRPDIDLGVGSGSHAEQTGRIMIEFERVCRDERP
;
A
#
# COMPACT_ATOMS: atom_id res chain seq x y z
N MET A 1 4.16 14.21 27.61
CA MET A 1 4.03 14.67 26.22
C MET A 1 3.35 13.55 25.46
N ASP A 2 2.12 13.76 25.01
CA ASP A 2 1.50 12.83 24.05
C ASP A 2 2.38 12.79 22.81
N ARG A 3 2.94 11.62 22.52
CA ARG A 3 3.73 11.43 21.31
C ARG A 3 2.73 11.40 20.16
N ALA A 4 2.85 12.34 19.22
CA ALA A 4 2.00 12.36 18.04
C ALA A 4 2.07 10.99 17.33
N VAL A 5 0.90 10.45 16.98
CA VAL A 5 0.78 9.20 16.21
C VAL A 5 1.48 9.40 14.87
N VAL A 6 2.41 8.51 14.51
CA VAL A 6 3.14 8.60 13.24
C VAL A 6 2.29 7.96 12.14
N LYS A 7 2.00 8.70 11.08
CA LYS A 7 1.28 8.16 9.93
C LYS A 7 2.25 7.50 8.95
N ILE A 8 1.88 6.35 8.40
CA ILE A 8 2.74 5.56 7.51
C ILE A 8 1.90 5.03 6.33
N LEU A 9 2.33 5.31 5.11
CA LEU A 9 1.79 4.66 3.90
C LEU A 9 2.72 3.52 3.47
N ASN A 10 2.23 2.29 3.54
CA ASN A 10 2.90 1.10 3.03
C ASN A 10 2.50 0.90 1.56
N VAL A 11 3.36 1.25 0.62
CA VAL A 11 3.04 1.18 -0.82
C VAL A 11 3.51 -0.13 -1.44
N VAL A 12 2.62 -0.82 -2.16
CA VAL A 12 2.90 -2.09 -2.85
C VAL A 12 2.42 -2.07 -4.30
N GLY A 13 3.15 -2.74 -5.18
CA GLY A 13 2.77 -2.82 -6.59
C GLY A 13 3.21 -4.06 -7.36
N ALA A 14 4.21 -4.78 -6.85
CA ALA A 14 4.69 -6.04 -7.40
C ALA A 14 4.69 -7.15 -6.35
N ARG A 15 4.60 -8.42 -6.80
CA ARG A 15 4.68 -9.61 -5.92
C ARG A 15 5.79 -9.53 -4.84
N PRO A 16 7.04 -9.11 -5.16
CA PRO A 16 8.08 -9.00 -4.14
C PRO A 16 7.81 -7.97 -3.05
N ASN A 17 6.95 -6.96 -3.30
CA ASN A 17 6.61 -5.96 -2.28
C ASN A 17 5.73 -6.56 -1.18
N PHE A 18 4.74 -7.39 -1.52
CA PHE A 18 3.84 -8.01 -0.53
C PHE A 18 4.60 -8.86 0.47
N MET A 19 5.51 -9.71 -0.02
CA MET A 19 6.36 -10.57 0.83
C MET A 19 7.18 -9.74 1.83
N LYS A 20 7.67 -8.57 1.41
CA LYS A 20 8.53 -7.69 2.22
C LYS A 20 7.74 -6.84 3.21
N ILE A 21 6.53 -6.41 2.83
CA ILE A 21 5.73 -5.51 3.65
C ILE A 21 4.93 -6.25 4.72
N ALA A 22 4.58 -7.53 4.49
CA ALA A 22 3.85 -8.37 5.45
C ALA A 22 4.41 -8.31 6.88
N PRO A 23 5.70 -8.60 7.13
CA PRO A 23 6.25 -8.53 8.48
C PRO A 23 6.30 -7.10 9.05
N ILE A 24 6.36 -6.06 8.19
CA ILE A 24 6.35 -4.65 8.62
C ILE A 24 4.95 -4.26 9.10
N VAL A 25 3.91 -4.56 8.31
CA VAL A 25 2.51 -4.29 8.65
C VAL A 25 2.15 -4.97 9.97
N GLU A 26 2.50 -6.25 10.11
CA GLU A 26 2.29 -7.02 11.33
C GLU A 26 2.98 -6.38 12.54
N ALA A 27 4.25 -5.99 12.41
CA ALA A 27 5.01 -5.35 13.48
C ALA A 27 4.44 -3.98 13.89
N LEU A 28 3.90 -3.22 12.95
CA LEU A 28 3.23 -1.95 13.21
C LEU A 28 1.86 -2.15 13.89
N GLN A 29 1.09 -3.17 13.48
CA GLN A 29 -0.21 -3.51 14.10
C GLN A 29 -0.07 -3.91 15.58
N ARG A 30 1.06 -4.50 15.96
CA ARG A 30 1.37 -4.86 17.36
C ARG A 30 1.66 -3.66 18.26
N ARG A 31 1.62 -2.42 17.75
CA ARG A 31 1.89 -1.18 18.49
C ARG A 31 0.70 -0.22 18.37
N PRO A 32 -0.46 -0.58 18.95
CA PRO A 32 -1.68 0.23 18.86
C PRO A 32 -1.44 1.62 19.45
N GLY A 33 -1.98 2.65 18.78
CA GLY A 33 -1.86 4.05 19.20
C GLY A 33 -0.49 4.69 18.93
N ALA A 34 0.50 3.95 18.44
CA ALA A 34 1.80 4.51 18.04
C ALA A 34 1.83 4.92 16.55
N PHE A 35 1.10 4.19 15.70
CA PHE A 35 1.09 4.37 14.26
C PHE A 35 -0.32 4.39 13.68
N ASP A 36 -0.56 5.28 12.72
CA ASP A 36 -1.69 5.26 11.80
C ASP A 36 -1.18 4.77 10.45
N GLN A 37 -1.24 3.46 10.21
CA GLN A 37 -0.72 2.87 8.99
C GLN A 37 -1.82 2.60 7.97
N ARG A 38 -1.53 2.84 6.69
CA ARG A 38 -2.38 2.50 5.56
C ARG A 38 -1.62 1.65 4.55
N LEU A 39 -2.28 0.67 3.96
CA LEU A 39 -1.75 -0.15 2.88
C LEU A 39 -2.26 0.38 1.54
N VAL A 40 -1.34 0.85 0.69
CA VAL A 40 -1.64 1.42 -0.63
C VAL A 40 -1.21 0.44 -1.71
N HIS A 41 -2.15 -0.01 -2.53
CA HIS A 41 -1.89 -0.85 -3.69
C HIS A 41 -1.91 0.00 -4.97
N THR A 42 -0.89 -0.13 -5.81
CA THR A 42 -0.77 0.68 -7.04
C THR A 42 -1.71 0.26 -8.18
N GLY A 43 -2.32 -0.93 -8.13
CA GLY A 43 -3.30 -1.36 -9.13
C GLY A 43 -2.72 -1.74 -10.50
N GLN A 44 -1.41 -1.99 -10.61
CA GLN A 44 -0.71 -2.23 -11.89
C GLN A 44 -0.77 -3.69 -12.40
N HIS A 45 -1.47 -4.60 -11.69
CA HIS A 45 -1.52 -6.03 -12.02
C HIS A 45 -2.83 -6.44 -12.70
N TYR A 46 -2.71 -7.26 -13.76
CA TYR A 46 -3.82 -7.76 -14.57
C TYR A 46 -4.74 -8.79 -13.89
N ASP A 47 -4.30 -9.42 -12.80
CA ASP A 47 -5.06 -10.48 -12.16
C ASP A 47 -5.36 -10.12 -10.69
N GLU A 48 -6.53 -9.53 -10.47
CA GLU A 48 -7.11 -9.30 -9.15
C GLU A 48 -7.15 -10.58 -8.30
N ARG A 49 -7.30 -11.77 -8.92
CA ARG A 49 -7.29 -13.04 -8.17
C ARG A 49 -5.90 -13.35 -7.62
N MET A 50 -4.85 -12.93 -8.33
CA MET A 50 -3.47 -13.14 -7.90
C MET A 50 -3.12 -12.22 -6.73
N SER A 51 -3.53 -10.94 -6.75
CA SER A 51 -3.28 -10.02 -5.63
C SER A 51 -4.04 -10.44 -4.36
N LEU A 52 -5.34 -10.80 -4.49
CA LEU A 52 -6.17 -11.26 -3.38
C LEU A 52 -5.62 -12.52 -2.70
N THR A 53 -5.00 -13.41 -3.46
CA THR A 53 -4.38 -14.62 -2.91
C THR A 53 -3.19 -14.29 -2.01
N PHE A 54 -2.33 -13.35 -2.43
CA PHE A 54 -1.19 -12.93 -1.60
C PHE A 54 -1.59 -12.23 -0.31
N PHE A 55 -2.62 -11.38 -0.35
CA PHE A 55 -3.11 -10.75 0.89
C PHE A 55 -3.55 -11.80 1.91
N ARG A 56 -4.32 -12.80 1.47
CA ARG A 56 -4.78 -13.89 2.32
C ARG A 56 -3.64 -14.77 2.82
N GLU A 57 -2.74 -15.21 1.94
CA GLU A 57 -1.65 -16.13 2.29
C GLU A 57 -0.62 -15.49 3.23
N LEU A 58 -0.39 -14.19 3.09
CA LEU A 58 0.57 -13.45 3.91
C LEU A 58 -0.05 -12.85 5.18
N GLY A 59 -1.35 -13.08 5.42
CA GLY A 59 -2.07 -12.46 6.54
C GLY A 59 -2.11 -10.94 6.47
N LEU A 60 -1.90 -10.36 5.28
CA LEU A 60 -1.99 -8.93 5.06
C LEU A 60 -3.47 -8.50 5.02
N PRO A 61 -3.81 -7.32 5.57
CA PRO A 61 -5.13 -6.75 5.36
C PRO A 61 -5.33 -6.44 3.87
N ARG A 62 -6.60 -6.25 3.47
CA ARG A 62 -6.88 -5.65 2.18
C ARG A 62 -6.30 -4.23 2.12
N PRO A 63 -5.91 -3.74 0.93
CA PRO A 63 -5.42 -2.38 0.81
C PRO A 63 -6.51 -1.40 1.26
N ASP A 64 -6.11 -0.41 2.04
CA ASP A 64 -6.95 0.73 2.40
C ASP A 64 -7.24 1.59 1.17
N ILE A 65 -6.27 1.67 0.26
CA ILE A 65 -6.30 2.51 -0.94
C ILE A 65 -5.78 1.71 -2.13
N ASP A 66 -6.52 1.69 -3.23
CA ASP A 66 -6.04 1.20 -4.52
C ASP A 66 -5.99 2.37 -5.52
N LEU A 67 -4.83 2.56 -6.16
CA LEU A 67 -4.61 3.66 -7.13
C LEU A 67 -5.23 3.37 -8.51
N GLY A 68 -5.60 2.13 -8.82
CA GLY A 68 -6.28 1.78 -10.07
C GLY A 68 -5.49 2.07 -11.36
N VAL A 69 -4.15 2.07 -11.31
CA VAL A 69 -3.28 2.47 -12.44
C VAL A 69 -3.49 1.61 -13.70
N GLY A 70 -3.79 0.33 -13.50
CA GLY A 70 -3.99 -0.63 -14.57
C GLY A 70 -2.72 -0.92 -15.38
N SER A 71 -2.90 -1.38 -16.61
CA SER A 71 -1.83 -1.74 -17.52
C SER A 71 -1.43 -0.60 -18.46
N GLY A 72 -0.25 -0.73 -19.06
CA GLY A 72 0.30 0.20 -20.04
C GLY A 72 1.79 -0.06 -20.26
N SER A 73 2.43 0.79 -21.04
CA SER A 73 3.89 0.88 -21.08
C SER A 73 4.45 1.30 -19.71
N HIS A 74 5.73 1.04 -19.49
CA HIS A 74 6.41 1.45 -18.26
C HIS A 74 6.24 2.95 -17.97
N ALA A 75 6.31 3.79 -19.00
CA ALA A 75 6.15 5.24 -18.85
C ALA A 75 4.72 5.63 -18.44
N GLU A 76 3.70 5.01 -19.05
CA GLU A 76 2.30 5.25 -18.70
C GLU A 76 1.99 4.83 -17.26
N GLN A 77 2.43 3.63 -16.85
CA GLN A 77 2.23 3.15 -15.49
C GLN A 77 2.95 4.04 -14.47
N THR A 78 4.21 4.40 -14.75
CA THR A 78 4.99 5.30 -13.88
C THR A 78 4.29 6.65 -13.71
N GLY A 79 3.89 7.29 -14.80
CA GLY A 79 3.24 8.59 -14.77
C GLY A 79 1.91 8.57 -14.02
N ARG A 80 1.08 7.54 -14.25
CA ARG A 80 -0.20 7.37 -13.53
C ARG A 80 0.02 7.13 -12.03
N ILE A 81 0.99 6.29 -11.64
CA ILE A 81 1.34 6.08 -10.23
C ILE A 81 1.72 7.41 -9.58
N MET A 82 2.57 8.22 -10.22
CA MET A 82 2.98 9.52 -9.68
C MET A 82 1.80 10.44 -9.44
N ILE A 83 0.87 10.54 -10.41
CA ILE A 83 -0.30 11.42 -10.32
C ILE A 83 -1.26 10.97 -9.23
N GLU A 84 -1.62 9.68 -9.20
CA GLU A 84 -2.61 9.17 -8.24
C GLU A 84 -2.02 9.09 -6.83
N PHE A 85 -0.74 8.75 -6.69
CA PHE A 85 -0.09 8.72 -5.37
C PHE A 85 0.06 10.11 -4.77
N GLU A 86 0.31 11.16 -5.57
CA GLU A 86 0.34 12.54 -5.08
C GLU A 86 -1.00 12.95 -4.43
N ARG A 87 -2.14 12.53 -5.00
CA ARG A 87 -3.45 12.78 -4.39
C ARG A 87 -3.57 12.14 -3.02
N VAL A 88 -3.15 10.88 -2.91
CA VAL A 88 -3.11 10.17 -1.62
C VAL A 88 -2.22 10.88 -0.61
N CYS A 89 -1.03 11.33 -1.00
CA CYS A 89 -0.13 12.07 -0.10
C CYS A 89 -0.76 13.37 0.41
N ARG A 90 -1.48 14.10 -0.44
CA ARG A 90 -2.16 15.34 -0.06
C ARG A 90 -3.31 15.12 0.91
N ASP A 91 -4.05 14.03 0.74
CA ASP A 91 -5.20 13.71 1.59
C ASP A 91 -4.74 13.08 2.93
N GLU A 92 -3.83 12.11 2.87
CA GLU A 92 -3.39 11.37 4.03
C GLU A 92 -2.38 12.15 4.89
N ARG A 93 -1.54 12.98 4.26
CA ARG A 93 -0.46 13.76 4.91
C ARG A 93 0.40 12.88 5.84
N PRO A 94 1.03 11.82 5.31
CA PRO A 94 1.83 10.88 6.08
C PRO A 94 3.10 11.49 6.66
#